data_AF-A0AAV8CAY3-F1
#
_entry.id   AF-A0AAV8CAY3-F1
#
_cell.length_a   1.000
_cell.length_b   1.000
_cell.length_c   1.000
_cell.angle_alpha   90.00
_cell.angle_beta   90.00
_cell.angle_gamma   90.00
#
_symmetry.space_group_name_H-M   'P 1'
#
loop_
_entity.id
_entity.type
_entity.pdbx_description
1 polymer ?
#
loop_
_entity_poly.entity_id
_entity_poly.type
_entity_poly.pdbx_seq_one_letter_code
_entity_poly.pdbx_strand_id
1 'polypeptide(L)'
;MPGLKTEDMKVQIEEGNVLVISGERKRPEEEKDGVKYLRMERRMGKFMRKFVLPENANLEAVSAVCQDGVLTVTVAKLPPPEPKKPKTIEVKVA
;
A
#
# COMPACT_ATOMS: atom_id res chain seq x y z
N MET A 1 -6.72 -8.34 6.49
CA MET A 1 -8.03 -7.91 5.95
C MET A 1 -9.06 -9.05 5.91
N PRO A 2 -9.34 -9.74 7.03
CA PRO A 2 -10.28 -10.86 7.01
C PRO A 2 -11.72 -10.40 6.80
N GLY A 3 -12.42 -11.05 5.87
CA GLY A 3 -13.84 -10.80 5.58
C GLY A 3 -14.13 -9.50 4.83
N LEU A 4 -13.13 -8.93 4.15
CA LEU A 4 -13.31 -7.80 3.23
C LEU A 4 -13.24 -8.32 1.79
N LYS A 5 -14.15 -7.85 0.94
CA LYS A 5 -14.02 -8.08 -0.51
C LYS A 5 -12.96 -7.13 -1.06
N THR A 6 -12.39 -7.48 -2.21
CA THR A 6 -11.39 -6.66 -2.89
C THR A 6 -11.93 -5.27 -3.21
N GLU A 7 -13.24 -5.17 -3.50
CA GLU A 7 -13.97 -3.92 -3.77
C GLU A 7 -14.05 -2.98 -2.57
N ASP A 8 -13.99 -3.52 -1.34
CA ASP A 8 -14.04 -2.72 -0.10
C ASP A 8 -12.67 -2.16 0.30
N MET A 9 -11.64 -2.39 -0.53
CA MET A 9 -10.25 -2.02 -0.28
C MET A 9 -9.66 -1.22 -1.43
N LYS A 10 -8.84 -0.23 -1.08
CA LYS A 10 -8.19 0.66 -2.03
C LYS A 10 -6.71 0.79 -1.66
N VAL A 11 -5.85 0.53 -2.63
CA VAL A 11 -4.40 0.71 -2.53
C VAL A 11 -3.98 1.74 -3.56
N GLN A 12 -3.33 2.82 -3.14
CA GLN A 12 -2.92 3.92 -4.01
C GLN A 12 -1.56 4.48 -3.59
N ILE A 13 -0.90 5.16 -4.52
CA ILE A 13 0.28 5.97 -4.24
C ILE A 13 -0.16 7.42 -4.37
N GLU A 14 -0.03 8.19 -3.29
CA GLU A 14 -0.25 9.63 -3.27
C GLU A 14 1.06 10.39 -3.53
N GLU A 15 0.98 11.72 -3.64
CA GLU A 15 2.14 12.60 -3.78
C GLU A 15 3.19 12.34 -2.70
N GLY A 16 4.47 12.49 -3.06
CA GLY A 16 5.59 12.27 -2.14
C GLY A 16 5.88 10.79 -1.83
N ASN A 17 5.57 9.89 -2.76
CA ASN A 17 5.84 8.44 -2.64
C ASN A 17 5.14 7.80 -1.42
N VAL A 18 3.91 8.23 -1.13
CA VAL A 18 3.17 7.73 0.02
C VAL A 18 2.21 6.62 -0.42
N LEU A 19 2.49 5.39 -0.01
CA LEU A 19 1.58 4.25 -0.18
C LEU A 19 0.43 4.36 0.82
N VAL A 20 -0.79 4.43 0.33
CA VAL A 20 -2.02 4.52 1.12
C VAL A 20 -2.87 3.26 0.93
N ILE A 21 -3.16 2.60 2.04
CA ILE A 21 -4.07 1.45 2.11
C ILE A 21 -5.29 1.89 2.90
N SER A 22 -6.45 1.89 2.26
CA SER A 22 -7.71 2.29 2.88
C SER A 22 -8.82 1.29 2.58
N GLY A 23 -9.87 1.31 3.39
CA GLY A 23 -11.05 0.49 3.18
C GLY A 23 -12.03 0.60 4.34
N GLU A 24 -13.14 -0.11 4.23
CA GLU A 24 -14.21 -0.09 5.23
C GLU A 24 -14.73 -1.49 5.50
N ARG A 25 -14.72 -1.88 6.78
CA ARG A 25 -15.39 -3.09 7.22
C ARG A 25 -16.80 -2.79 7.66
N LYS A 26 -17.75 -3.03 6.75
CA LYS A 26 -19.17 -2.89 7.02
C LYS A 26 -19.70 -4.08 7.80
N ARG A 27 -20.79 -3.82 8.52
CA ARG A 27 -21.57 -4.86 9.18
C ARG A 27 -22.43 -5.58 8.14
N PRO A 28 -22.62 -6.91 8.22
CA PRO A 28 -23.53 -7.62 7.33
C PRO A 28 -24.95 -7.05 7.46
N GLU A 29 -25.61 -6.76 6.32
CA GLU A 29 -26.94 -6.15 6.31
C GLU A 29 -28.07 -7.13 6.61
N GLU A 30 -27.83 -8.45 6.53
CA GLU A 30 -28.82 -9.51 6.81
C GLU A 30 -29.23 -9.60 8.29
N GLU A 31 -28.62 -8.81 9.17
CA GLU A 31 -28.86 -8.79 10.63
C GLU A 31 -30.00 -7.84 11.05
N LYS A 32 -30.80 -7.33 10.09
CA LYS A 32 -31.69 -6.18 10.34
C LYS A 32 -32.99 -6.50 11.08
N ASP A 33 -33.43 -7.75 11.19
CA ASP A 33 -34.62 -8.10 11.99
C ASP A 33 -34.37 -9.29 12.94
N GLY A 34 -34.44 -9.03 14.25
CA GLY A 34 -34.50 -10.06 15.30
C GLY A 34 -33.17 -10.60 15.86
N VAL A 35 -32.01 -10.27 15.28
CA VAL A 35 -30.71 -10.79 15.74
C VAL A 35 -30.12 -9.92 16.85
N LYS A 36 -30.05 -10.46 18.08
CA LYS A 36 -29.40 -9.80 19.23
C LYS A 36 -28.00 -10.35 19.46
N TYR A 37 -27.00 -9.50 19.28
CA TYR A 37 -25.61 -9.81 19.58
C TYR A 37 -25.41 -9.86 21.09
N LEU A 38 -24.94 -10.99 21.61
CA LEU A 38 -24.50 -11.08 23.01
C LEU A 38 -23.12 -10.43 23.20
N ARG A 39 -22.26 -10.49 22.18
CA ARG A 39 -20.91 -9.91 22.22
C ARG A 39 -20.37 -9.64 20.82
N MET A 40 -19.66 -8.53 20.66
CA MET A 40 -19.00 -8.14 19.42
C MET A 40 -17.57 -7.68 19.71
N GLU A 41 -16.59 -8.44 19.24
CA GLU A 41 -15.17 -8.16 19.47
C GLU A 41 -14.44 -7.71 18.20
N ARG A 42 -14.97 -8.09 17.04
CA ARG A 42 -14.37 -7.75 15.75
C ARG A 42 -14.60 -6.26 15.48
N ARG A 43 -13.51 -5.53 15.32
CA ARG A 43 -13.55 -4.11 14.95
C ARG A 43 -14.22 -3.93 13.58
N MET A 44 -15.22 -3.07 13.54
CA MET A 44 -15.92 -2.59 12.34
C MET A 44 -15.47 -1.15 12.01
N GLY A 45 -15.78 -0.70 10.79
CA GLY A 45 -15.59 0.67 10.35
C GLY A 45 -14.42 0.88 9.39
N LYS A 46 -14.13 2.16 9.14
CA LYS A 46 -13.10 2.61 8.19
C LYS A 46 -11.71 2.44 8.76
N PHE A 47 -10.77 2.07 7.91
CA PHE A 47 -9.35 2.04 8.23
C PHE A 47 -8.54 2.74 7.14
N MET A 48 -7.42 3.31 7.56
CA MET A 48 -6.43 3.90 6.67
C MET A 48 -5.03 3.70 7.27
N ARG A 49 -4.07 3.29 6.44
CA ARG A 49 -2.66 3.25 6.78
C ARG A 49 -1.86 3.90 5.65
N LYS A 50 -0.86 4.71 6.03
CA LYS A 50 0.04 5.38 5.10
C LYS A 50 1.47 4.95 5.39
N PHE A 51 2.24 4.71 4.34
CA PHE A 51 3.66 4.34 4.42
C PHE A 51 4.43 5.22 3.46
N VAL A 52 5.48 5.88 3.94
CA VAL A 52 6.42 6.61 3.07
C VAL A 52 7.36 5.58 2.46
N LEU A 53 7.34 5.47 1.14
CA LEU A 53 8.24 4.58 0.41
C LEU A 53 9.62 5.22 0.26
N PRO A 54 10.69 4.43 0.21
CA PRO A 54 12.03 4.95 -0.02
C PRO A 54 12.15 5.57 -1.43
N GLU A 55 13.15 6.43 -1.62
CA GLU A 55 13.39 7.12 -2.90
C GLU A 55 13.64 6.16 -4.06
N ASN A 56 14.22 4.99 -3.79
CA ASN A 56 14.48 3.96 -4.80
C ASN A 56 13.30 2.99 -4.96
N ALA A 57 12.09 3.30 -4.51
CA ALA A 57 10.91 2.50 -4.82
C ALA A 57 10.52 2.66 -6.30
N ASN A 58 10.30 1.55 -6.98
CA ASN A 58 9.74 1.55 -8.33
C ASN A 58 8.20 1.63 -8.24
N LEU A 59 7.65 2.82 -8.46
CA LEU A 59 6.22 3.09 -8.35
C LEU A 59 5.40 2.50 -9.52
N GLU A 60 6.04 2.21 -10.65
CA GLU A 60 5.39 1.57 -11.81
C GLU A 60 5.22 0.06 -11.58
N ALA A 61 6.11 -0.54 -10.79
CA ALA A 61 6.12 -1.96 -10.47
C ALA A 61 5.54 -2.26 -9.09
N VAL A 62 4.32 -1.75 -8.82
CA VAL A 62 3.56 -2.03 -7.61
C VAL A 62 2.47 -3.05 -7.89
N SER A 63 2.41 -4.10 -7.08
CA SER A 63 1.37 -5.12 -7.16
C SER A 63 0.74 -5.38 -5.79
N ALA A 64 -0.52 -5.79 -5.78
CA ALA A 64 -1.25 -6.11 -4.57
C ALA A 64 -2.06 -7.40 -4.76
N VAL A 65 -1.99 -8.30 -3.79
CA VAL A 65 -2.72 -9.57 -3.77
C VAL A 65 -3.38 -9.72 -2.40
N CYS A 66 -4.66 -10.08 -2.38
CA CYS A 66 -5.36 -10.45 -1.16
C CYS A 66 -5.67 -11.94 -1.19
N GLN A 67 -5.13 -12.69 -0.25
CA GLN A 67 -5.35 -14.13 -0.12
C GLN A 67 -5.59 -14.48 1.34
N ASP A 68 -6.59 -15.32 1.61
CA ASP A 68 -6.95 -15.80 2.96
C ASP A 68 -7.12 -14.67 3.99
N GLY A 69 -7.65 -13.53 3.53
CA GLY A 69 -7.85 -12.35 4.37
C GLY A 69 -6.55 -11.60 4.72
N VAL A 70 -5.46 -11.80 3.99
CA VAL A 70 -4.20 -11.04 4.12
C VAL A 70 -3.95 -10.28 2.83
N LEU A 71 -3.81 -8.95 2.94
CA LEU A 71 -3.43 -8.09 1.82
C LEU A 71 -1.91 -7.94 1.81
N THR A 72 -1.29 -8.38 0.73
CA THR A 72 0.15 -8.26 0.48
C THR A 72 0.37 -7.24 -0.63
N VAL A 73 1.14 -6.20 -0.35
CA VAL A 73 1.54 -5.18 -1.33
C VAL A 73 3.04 -5.31 -1.57
N THR A 74 3.43 -5.53 -2.83
CA THR A 74 4.82 -5.68 -3.24
C THR A 74 5.24 -4.45 -4.01
N VAL A 75 6.37 -3.85 -3.60
CA VAL A 75 6.98 -2.68 -4.24
C VAL A 75 8.42 -3.05 -4.58
N ALA A 76 8.74 -3.12 -5.87
CA ALA A 76 10.11 -3.38 -6.31
C ALA A 76 11.03 -2.20 -6.00
N LYS A 77 12.32 -2.47 -5.79
CA LYS A 77 13.33 -1.42 -5.67
C LYS A 77 14.02 -1.21 -7.02
N LEU A 78 14.27 0.04 -7.36
CA LEU A 78 15.13 0.43 -8.45
C LEU A 78 16.59 0.04 -8.13
N PRO A 79 17.36 -0.41 -9.14
CA PRO A 79 18.76 -0.72 -8.95
C PRO A 79 19.52 0.55 -8.52
N PRO A 80 20.59 0.41 -7.71
CA PRO A 80 21.45 1.53 -7.38
C PRO A 80 22.05 2.13 -8.65
N PRO A 81 22.26 3.46 -8.70
CA PRO A 81 22.88 4.09 -9.86
C PRO A 81 24.27 3.50 -10.11
N GLU A 82 24.60 3.27 -11.39
CA GLU A 82 25.92 2.78 -11.76
C GLU A 82 27.01 3.73 -11.24
N PRO A 83 28.15 3.21 -10.75
CA PRO A 83 29.24 4.04 -10.28
C PRO A 83 29.69 4.96 -11.42
N LYS A 84 29.53 6.27 -11.22
CA LYS A 84 29.95 7.29 -12.20
C LYS A 84 31.46 7.14 -12.41
N LYS A 85 31.86 6.70 -13.60
CA LYS A 85 33.28 6.71 -14.01
C LYS A 85 33.80 8.16 -13.91
N PRO A 86 35.02 8.38 -13.41
CA PRO A 86 35.57 9.72 -13.27
C PRO A 86 35.59 10.42 -14.64
N LYS A 87 35.03 11.63 -14.70
CA LYS A 87 35.15 12.51 -15.87
C LYS A 87 36.50 13.21 -15.77
N THR A 88 37.44 12.84 -16.64
CA THR A 88 38.68 13.60 -16.83
C THR A 88 38.33 14.92 -17.51
N ILE A 89 38.67 16.05 -16.89
CA ILE A 89 38.53 17.38 -17.48
C ILE A 89 39.91 17.78 -17.98
N GLU A 90 40.04 18.07 -19.27
CA GLU A 90 41.28 18.59 -19.85
C GLU A 90 41.50 20.04 -19.39
N VAL A 91 42.68 20.30 -18.81
CA VAL A 91 43.10 21.65 -18.44
C VAL A 91 43.68 22.33 -19.67
N LYS A 92 43.02 23.37 -20.17
CA LYS A 92 43.57 24.26 -21.20
C LYS A 92 44.42 25.33 -20.53
N VAL A 93 45.69 25.41 -20.91
CA VAL A 93 46.60 26.50 -20.51
C VAL A 93 46.43 27.66 -21.49
N ALA A 94 46.34 28.88 -20.96
CA ALA A 94 46.23 30.12 -21.71
C ALA A 94 47.59 30.63 -22.20
#